data_AF-A0A1L7WZB3-F1
#
_entry.id   AF-A0A1L7WZB3-F1
#
_cell.length_a   1.000
_cell.length_b   1.000
_cell.length_c   1.000
_cell.angle_alpha   90.00
_cell.angle_beta   90.00
_cell.angle_gamma   90.00
#
_symmetry.space_group_name_H-M   'P 1'
#
loop_
_entity.id
_entity.type
_entity.pdbx_description
1 polymer ?
#
loop_
_entity_poly.entity_id
_entity_poly.type
_entity_poly.pdbx_seq_one_letter_code
_entity_poly.pdbx_strand_id
1 'polypeptide(L)'
;MWRKAKNVRITYKILKPEHPSAATLLDDVVESEPTEKTWMPQPKQIHGVDTPDPSIPAAWNWRGKGLLKVASSHWEILGWGERGGERWVVTWFAPSLFTPAGVDVYSDRREGGSEGLVREILKGLEGMGCVEVSGVCKDEMRVVKLD
;
A
#
# COMPACT_ATOMS: atom_id res chain seq x y z
N MET A 1 -3.33 7.94 -2.60
CA MET A 1 -2.08 8.57 -2.09
C MET A 1 -1.14 9.04 -3.21
N TRP A 2 -0.86 8.23 -4.23
CA TRP A 2 0.27 8.42 -5.17
C TRP A 2 0.09 9.44 -6.31
N ARG A 3 -0.96 10.28 -6.28
CA ARG A 3 -1.33 11.15 -7.41
C ARG A 3 -0.24 12.15 -7.82
N LYS A 4 0.64 12.50 -6.89
CA LYS A 4 1.74 13.48 -7.06
C LYS A 4 3.11 12.82 -6.94
N ALA A 5 3.18 11.51 -7.07
CA ALA A 5 4.38 10.70 -6.91
C ALA A 5 4.61 9.81 -8.13
N LYS A 6 5.88 9.47 -8.38
CA LYS A 6 6.34 8.50 -9.39
C LYS A 6 7.38 7.58 -8.78
N ASN A 7 7.69 6.47 -9.47
CA ASN A 7 8.68 5.49 -9.04
C ASN A 7 8.43 4.98 -7.60
N VAL A 8 7.17 4.82 -7.23
CA VAL A 8 6.80 4.39 -5.87
C VAL A 8 7.29 2.97 -5.65
N ARG A 9 8.05 2.76 -4.58
CA ARG A 9 8.53 1.45 -4.14
C ARG A 9 8.31 1.30 -2.66
N ILE A 10 7.81 0.15 -2.25
CA ILE A 10 7.65 -0.20 -0.85
C ILE A 10 8.51 -1.44 -0.59
N THR A 11 9.37 -1.37 0.42
CA THR A 11 10.27 -2.45 0.80
C THR A 11 9.98 -2.89 2.22
N TYR A 12 9.62 -4.16 2.37
CA TYR A 12 9.37 -4.76 3.68
C TYR A 12 10.55 -5.62 4.14
N LYS A 13 10.89 -5.53 5.42
CA LYS A 13 11.85 -6.42 6.07
C LYS A 13 11.27 -6.99 7.36
N ILE A 14 11.24 -8.30 7.49
CA ILE A 14 10.84 -8.95 8.73
C ILE A 14 11.82 -8.55 9.85
N LEU A 15 11.29 -7.95 10.91
CA LEU A 15 12.06 -7.64 12.11
C LEU A 15 12.19 -8.90 12.97
N LYS A 16 13.36 -9.07 13.56
CA LYS A 16 13.62 -10.19 14.48
C LYS A 16 12.67 -10.06 15.68
N PRO A 17 11.84 -11.08 15.98
CA PRO A 17 11.02 -11.07 17.18
C PRO A 17 11.88 -10.98 18.44
N GLU A 18 11.45 -10.23 19.43
CA GLU A 18 12.16 -10.10 20.71
C GLU A 18 12.18 -11.43 21.49
N HIS A 19 11.13 -12.24 21.33
CA HIS A 19 10.96 -13.56 21.93
C HIS A 19 10.03 -14.43 21.06
N PRO A 20 10.01 -15.77 21.23
CA PRO A 20 9.31 -16.67 20.30
C PRO A 20 7.79 -16.46 20.16
N SER A 21 7.14 -15.90 21.17
CA SER A 21 5.71 -15.58 21.14
C SER A 21 5.40 -14.13 20.74
N ALA A 22 6.42 -13.31 20.45
CA ALA A 22 6.21 -11.94 20.00
C ALA A 22 5.64 -11.94 18.57
N ALA A 23 4.76 -10.98 18.29
CA ALA A 23 4.26 -10.77 16.94
C ALA A 23 5.41 -10.48 15.97
N THR A 24 5.31 -11.00 14.75
CA THR A 24 6.23 -10.65 13.66
C THR A 24 5.91 -9.24 13.20
N LEU A 25 6.90 -8.35 13.28
CA LEU A 25 6.79 -6.97 12.81
C LEU A 25 7.49 -6.81 11.46
N LEU A 26 7.04 -5.85 10.66
CA LEU A 26 7.71 -5.49 9.41
C LEU A 26 8.32 -4.10 9.53
N ASP A 27 9.59 -3.98 9.16
CA ASP A 27 10.18 -2.71 8.76
C ASP A 27 9.60 -2.33 7.41
N ASP A 28 9.08 -1.12 7.30
CA ASP A 28 8.52 -0.58 6.06
C ASP A 28 9.30 0.65 5.62
N VAL A 29 9.79 0.61 4.39
CA VAL A 29 10.41 1.74 3.71
C VAL A 29 9.67 2.04 2.42
N VAL A 30 8.99 3.18 2.40
CA VAL A 30 8.33 3.73 1.22
C VAL A 30 9.25 4.75 0.58
N GLU A 31 9.56 4.55 -0.69
CA GLU A 31 10.36 5.46 -1.51
C GLU A 31 9.50 6.00 -2.65
N SER A 32 9.62 7.30 -2.94
CA SER A 32 8.95 7.89 -4.10
C SER A 32 9.61 9.19 -4.54
N GLU A 33 9.33 9.60 -5.77
CA GLU A 33 9.77 10.89 -6.30
C GLU A 33 8.56 11.79 -6.58
N PRO A 34 8.61 13.09 -6.22
CA PRO A 34 7.54 14.02 -6.53
C PRO A 34 7.44 14.25 -8.04
N THR A 35 6.22 14.29 -8.58
CA THR A 35 5.99 14.62 -10.00
C THR A 35 5.99 16.13 -10.27
N GLU A 36 5.88 16.93 -9.21
CA GLU A 36 5.79 18.39 -9.26
C GLU A 36 6.54 19.00 -8.09
N LYS A 37 7.07 20.23 -8.26
CA LYS A 37 7.73 20.95 -7.16
C LYS A 37 6.67 21.42 -6.17
N THR A 38 6.71 20.90 -4.95
CA THR A 38 5.89 21.39 -3.84
C THR A 38 6.64 22.44 -3.03
N TRP A 39 5.91 23.33 -2.36
CA TRP A 39 6.49 24.39 -1.53
C TRP A 39 7.24 23.84 -0.32
N MET A 40 6.80 22.71 0.25
CA MET A 40 7.56 21.90 1.20
C MET A 40 8.24 20.74 0.48
N PRO A 41 9.49 20.40 0.83
CA PRO A 41 10.14 19.21 0.30
C PRO A 41 9.39 17.95 0.76
N GLN A 42 8.96 17.12 -0.18
CA GLN A 42 8.48 15.77 0.14
C GLN A 42 9.67 14.89 0.52
N PRO A 43 9.59 14.11 1.61
CA PRO A 43 10.66 13.18 1.97
C PRO A 43 10.81 12.13 0.87
N LYS A 44 12.05 11.87 0.46
CA LYS A 44 12.36 10.80 -0.51
C LYS A 44 12.01 9.41 0.02
N GLN A 45 12.14 9.23 1.34
CA GLN A 45 11.87 7.99 2.02
C GLN A 45 11.02 8.25 3.26
N ILE A 46 10.02 7.41 3.45
CA ILE A 46 9.20 7.34 4.66
C ILE A 46 9.50 5.97 5.29
N HIS A 47 9.83 5.99 6.58
CA HIS A 47 10.13 4.78 7.33
C HIS A 47 9.06 4.54 8.39
N GLY A 48 8.64 3.29 8.54
CA GLY A 48 7.68 2.88 9.54
C GLY A 48 7.90 1.46 10.03
N VAL A 49 7.00 1.04 10.90
CA VAL A 49 6.88 -0.35 11.36
C VAL A 49 5.43 -0.76 11.26
N ASP A 50 5.18 -1.90 10.63
CA ASP A 50 3.88 -2.56 10.62
C ASP A 50 3.79 -3.58 11.75
N THR A 51 2.71 -3.48 12.52
CA THR A 51 2.34 -4.46 13.55
C THR A 51 1.07 -5.16 13.10
N PRO A 52 1.00 -6.50 13.10
CA PRO A 52 -0.19 -7.21 12.67
C PRO A 52 -1.38 -6.86 13.59
N ASP A 53 -2.54 -6.67 13.00
CA ASP A 53 -3.77 -6.51 13.76
C ASP A 53 -4.17 -7.85 14.40
N PRO A 54 -4.41 -7.91 15.72
CA PRO A 54 -4.75 -9.17 16.38
C PRO A 54 -6.18 -9.64 16.09
N SER A 55 -7.05 -8.76 15.57
CA SER A 55 -8.47 -9.02 15.36
C SER A 55 -8.85 -9.27 13.91
N ILE A 56 -8.06 -8.76 12.96
CA ILE A 56 -8.34 -8.86 11.53
C ILE A 56 -7.16 -9.56 10.83
N PRO A 57 -7.37 -10.77 10.29
CA PRO A 57 -6.35 -11.47 9.52
C PRO A 57 -5.86 -10.63 8.34
N ALA A 58 -4.56 -10.65 8.09
CA ALA A 58 -3.91 -9.90 7.01
C ALA A 58 -4.07 -8.36 7.07
N ALA A 59 -4.46 -7.84 8.24
CA ALA A 59 -4.45 -6.41 8.53
C ALA A 59 -3.23 -6.02 9.38
N TRP A 60 -2.83 -4.77 9.24
CA TRP A 60 -1.63 -4.21 9.83
C TRP A 60 -1.88 -2.78 10.28
N ASN A 61 -1.26 -2.44 11.40
CA ASN A 61 -1.19 -1.08 11.92
C ASN A 61 0.22 -0.56 11.72
N TRP A 62 0.35 0.38 10.78
CA TRP A 62 1.59 1.06 10.47
C TRP A 62 1.81 2.22 11.43
N ARG A 63 3.06 2.43 11.86
CA ARG A 63 3.49 3.62 12.60
C ARG A 63 4.79 4.17 12.05
N GLY A 64 4.82 5.47 11.79
CA GLY A 64 6.00 6.14 11.29
C GLY A 64 7.16 6.13 12.30
N LYS A 65 8.40 6.22 11.80
CA LYS A 65 9.62 6.34 12.61
C LYS A 65 10.09 7.78 12.71
N GLY A 66 10.96 8.05 13.69
CA GLY A 66 11.56 9.38 13.91
C GLY A 66 10.50 10.45 14.16
N LEU A 67 10.51 11.51 13.34
CA LEU A 67 9.53 12.60 13.41
C LEU A 67 8.11 12.18 13.00
N LEU A 68 7.96 11.06 12.30
CA LEU A 68 6.66 10.54 11.83
C LEU A 68 5.97 9.60 12.86
N LYS A 69 6.49 9.47 14.09
CA LYS A 69 5.88 8.59 15.12
C LYS A 69 4.44 8.91 15.49
N VAL A 70 4.00 10.14 15.22
CA VAL A 70 2.62 10.60 15.42
C VAL A 70 1.70 10.16 14.28
N ALA A 71 2.26 9.80 13.13
CA ALA A 71 1.50 9.26 12.01
C ALA A 71 1.32 7.75 12.16
N SER A 72 0.09 7.31 11.96
CA SER A 72 -0.29 5.90 11.91
C SER A 72 -1.33 5.69 10.83
N SER A 73 -1.35 4.50 10.25
CA SER A 73 -2.39 4.06 9.32
C SER A 73 -2.75 2.61 9.59
N HIS A 74 -3.99 2.25 9.25
CA HIS A 74 -4.44 0.87 9.21
C HIS A 74 -4.52 0.45 7.76
N TRP A 75 -4.05 -0.75 7.43
CA TRP A 75 -4.12 -1.28 6.07
C TRP A 75 -4.27 -2.80 6.07
N GLU A 76 -4.84 -3.33 4.99
CA GLU A 76 -5.22 -4.74 4.84
C GLU A 76 -4.79 -5.26 3.48
N ILE A 77 -4.44 -6.55 3.41
CA ILE A 77 -4.33 -7.28 2.14
C ILE A 77 -5.72 -7.80 1.76
N LEU A 78 -6.29 -7.26 0.69
CA LEU A 78 -7.61 -7.69 0.19
C LEU A 78 -7.53 -8.95 -0.68
N GLY A 79 -6.38 -9.21 -1.28
CA GLY A 79 -6.16 -10.38 -2.12
C GLY A 79 -4.77 -10.40 -2.74
N TRP A 80 -4.35 -11.58 -3.17
CA TRP A 80 -3.09 -11.78 -3.89
C TRP A 80 -3.22 -13.02 -4.79
N GLY A 81 -2.34 -13.15 -5.77
CA GLY A 81 -2.33 -14.32 -6.62
C GLY A 81 -1.31 -14.27 -7.74
N GLU A 82 -1.39 -15.27 -8.62
CA GLU A 82 -0.59 -15.36 -9.83
C GLU A 82 -1.47 -15.69 -11.03
N ARG A 83 -1.26 -15.01 -12.17
CA ARG A 83 -1.93 -15.33 -13.44
C ARG A 83 -0.97 -15.13 -14.60
N GLY A 84 -0.76 -16.17 -15.41
CA GLY A 84 0.13 -16.06 -16.58
C GLY A 84 1.55 -15.60 -16.22
N GLY A 85 2.04 -15.99 -15.03
CA GLY A 85 3.32 -15.55 -14.48
C GLY A 85 3.35 -14.09 -14.02
N GLU A 86 2.20 -13.43 -13.84
CA GLU A 86 2.07 -12.12 -13.18
C GLU A 86 1.67 -12.34 -11.73
N ARG A 87 2.54 -11.98 -10.77
CA ARG A 87 2.18 -12.03 -9.35
C ARG A 87 1.73 -10.67 -8.89
N TRP A 88 0.61 -10.65 -8.18
CA TRP A 88 -0.05 -9.43 -7.76
C TRP A 88 -0.53 -9.52 -6.32
N VAL A 89 -0.65 -8.36 -5.69
CA VAL A 89 -1.30 -8.19 -4.39
C VAL A 89 -2.08 -6.89 -4.40
N VAL A 90 -3.23 -6.90 -3.73
CA VAL A 90 -4.07 -5.72 -3.52
C VAL A 90 -4.05 -5.39 -2.04
N THR A 91 -3.76 -4.14 -1.73
CA THR A 91 -3.97 -3.60 -0.39
C THR A 91 -5.05 -2.53 -0.39
N TRP A 92 -5.73 -2.40 0.74
CA TRP A 92 -6.51 -1.23 1.07
C TRP A 92 -5.93 -0.58 2.31
N PHE A 93 -5.99 0.74 2.38
CA PHE A 93 -5.60 1.50 3.56
C PHE A 93 -6.70 2.46 3.97
N ALA A 94 -6.94 2.51 5.28
CA ALA A 94 -7.90 3.39 5.92
C ALA A 94 -7.50 4.86 5.76
N PRO A 95 -8.46 5.80 5.77
CA PRO A 95 -8.14 7.22 5.79
C PRO A 95 -7.37 7.57 7.07
N SER A 96 -6.41 8.47 6.94
CA SER A 96 -5.66 9.06 8.06
C SER A 96 -5.93 10.57 8.14
N LEU A 97 -5.37 11.24 9.14
CA LEU A 97 -5.39 12.71 9.21
C LEU A 97 -4.69 13.39 8.03
N PHE A 98 -3.88 12.65 7.26
CA PHE A 98 -3.04 13.18 6.19
C PHE A 98 -3.38 12.65 4.80
N THR A 99 -4.12 11.55 4.72
CA THR A 99 -4.40 10.84 3.46
C THR A 99 -5.83 10.32 3.44
N PRO A 100 -6.56 10.42 2.32
CA PRO A 100 -7.83 9.69 2.17
C PRO A 100 -7.57 8.18 2.16
N ALA A 101 -8.63 7.39 2.26
CA ALA A 101 -8.58 5.95 2.02
C ALA A 101 -8.04 5.65 0.62
N GLY A 102 -7.51 4.46 0.41
CA GLY A 102 -7.07 4.07 -0.93
C GLY A 102 -6.86 2.59 -1.11
N VAL A 103 -6.71 2.22 -2.37
CA VAL A 103 -6.45 0.86 -2.84
C VAL A 103 -5.21 0.91 -3.73
N ASP A 104 -4.26 0.04 -3.43
CA ASP A 104 -3.08 -0.15 -4.26
C ASP A 104 -3.11 -1.55 -4.88
N VAL A 105 -2.80 -1.64 -6.17
CA VAL A 105 -2.59 -2.91 -6.89
C VAL A 105 -1.11 -2.99 -7.23
N TYR A 106 -0.41 -3.93 -6.61
CA TYR A 106 1.01 -4.16 -6.83
C TYR A 106 1.21 -5.27 -7.85
N SER A 107 2.32 -5.18 -8.57
CA SER A 107 2.84 -6.21 -9.46
C SER A 107 4.29 -6.47 -9.10
N ASP A 108 4.74 -7.71 -9.24
CA ASP A 108 6.15 -8.05 -9.15
C ASP A 108 6.95 -7.67 -10.42
N ARG A 109 6.26 -7.26 -11.49
CA ARG A 109 6.87 -6.74 -12.72
C ARG A 109 7.13 -5.25 -12.62
N ARG A 110 8.25 -4.81 -13.20
CA ARG A 110 8.70 -3.41 -13.16
C ARG A 110 7.69 -2.47 -13.84
N GLU A 111 7.12 -2.90 -14.96
CA GLU A 111 6.16 -2.16 -15.77
C GLU A 111 4.74 -2.12 -15.18
N GLY A 112 4.50 -2.81 -14.07
CA GLY A 112 3.17 -2.98 -13.48
C GLY A 112 2.46 -4.24 -13.96
N GLY A 113 1.20 -4.42 -13.55
CA GLY A 113 0.35 -5.51 -14.03
C GLY A 113 -0.21 -5.21 -15.42
N SER A 114 -0.45 -6.25 -16.22
CA SER A 114 -1.09 -6.12 -17.52
C SER A 114 -2.48 -5.51 -17.38
N GLU A 115 -2.93 -4.76 -18.40
CA GLU A 115 -4.25 -4.12 -18.37
C GLU A 115 -5.39 -5.12 -18.15
N GLY A 116 -5.26 -6.33 -18.71
CA GLY A 116 -6.23 -7.40 -18.54
C GLY A 116 -6.31 -7.92 -17.10
N LEU A 117 -5.15 -8.13 -16.46
CA LEU A 117 -5.08 -8.53 -15.06
C LEU A 117 -5.66 -7.45 -14.15
N VAL A 118 -5.19 -6.20 -14.30
CA VAL A 118 -5.64 -5.08 -13.45
C VAL A 118 -7.15 -4.87 -13.60
N ARG A 119 -7.70 -4.94 -14.82
CA ARG A 119 -9.15 -4.82 -15.05
C ARG A 119 -9.94 -5.92 -14.34
N GLU A 120 -9.45 -7.15 -14.34
CA GLU A 120 -10.11 -8.26 -13.66
C GLU A 120 -10.09 -8.10 -12.14
N ILE A 121 -8.95 -7.69 -11.58
CA ILE A 121 -8.81 -7.37 -10.16
C ILE A 121 -9.81 -6.27 -9.77
N LEU A 122 -9.84 -5.16 -10.49
CA LEU A 122 -10.76 -4.04 -10.21
C LEU A 122 -12.22 -4.47 -10.27
N LYS A 123 -12.60 -5.25 -11.28
CA LYS A 123 -13.96 -5.81 -11.38
C LYS A 123 -14.30 -6.70 -10.18
N GLY A 124 -13.34 -7.50 -9.71
CA GLY A 124 -13.49 -8.32 -8.51
C GLY A 124 -13.73 -7.46 -7.27
N LEU A 125 -12.90 -6.44 -7.04
CA LEU A 125 -13.00 -5.52 -5.91
C LEU A 125 -14.32 -4.75 -5.90
N GLU A 126 -14.77 -4.26 -7.05
CA GLU A 126 -16.08 -3.60 -7.19
C GLU A 126 -17.25 -4.54 -6.88
N GLY A 127 -17.10 -5.83 -7.18
CA GLY A 127 -18.09 -6.87 -6.94
C GLY A 127 -18.17 -7.38 -5.50
N MET A 128 -17.25 -6.99 -4.61
CA MET A 128 -17.22 -7.46 -3.22
C MET A 128 -18.38 -6.92 -2.36
N GLY A 129 -19.10 -5.90 -2.83
CA GLY A 129 -20.17 -5.26 -2.05
C GLY A 129 -19.67 -4.35 -0.92
N CYS A 130 -18.36 -4.10 -0.83
CA CYS A 130 -17.78 -3.12 0.09
C CYS A 130 -17.80 -1.72 -0.53
N VAL A 131 -18.63 -0.82 0.00
CA VAL A 131 -18.82 0.54 -0.55
C VAL A 131 -17.52 1.35 -0.53
N GLU A 132 -16.71 1.20 0.52
CA GLU A 132 -15.47 1.96 0.67
C GLU A 132 -14.43 1.55 -0.40
N VAL A 133 -14.18 0.25 -0.54
CA VAL A 133 -13.24 -0.28 -1.56
C VAL A 133 -13.77 0.00 -2.97
N SER A 134 -15.05 -0.31 -3.23
CA SER A 134 -15.64 -0.12 -4.55
C SER A 134 -15.72 1.36 -4.97
N GLY A 135 -15.91 2.28 -4.02
CA GLY A 135 -15.87 3.72 -4.27
C GLY A 135 -14.50 4.19 -4.76
N VAL A 136 -13.43 3.78 -4.08
CA VAL A 136 -12.05 4.09 -4.50
C VAL A 136 -11.76 3.50 -5.89
N CYS A 137 -12.16 2.25 -6.16
CA CYS A 137 -11.88 1.59 -7.42
C CYS A 137 -12.53 2.27 -8.63
N LYS A 138 -13.74 2.81 -8.48
CA LYS A 138 -14.49 3.43 -9.60
C LYS A 138 -13.94 4.79 -10.02
N ASP A 139 -13.56 5.61 -9.05
CA ASP A 139 -13.37 7.05 -9.31
C ASP A 139 -11.91 7.49 -9.23
N GLU A 140 -11.03 6.67 -8.62
CA GLU A 140 -9.72 7.15 -8.17
C GLU A 140 -8.51 6.40 -8.71
N MET A 141 -8.70 5.27 -9.40
CA MET A 141 -7.59 4.44 -9.85
C MET A 141 -6.74 5.13 -10.91
N ARG A 142 -5.42 5.13 -10.70
CA ARG A 142 -4.42 5.70 -11.62
C ARG A 142 -3.18 4.84 -11.65
N VAL A 143 -2.63 4.65 -12.84
CA VAL A 143 -1.32 4.02 -13.00
C VAL A 143 -0.26 4.96 -12.41
N VAL A 144 0.58 4.43 -11.53
CA VAL A 144 1.72 5.16 -10.99
C VAL A 144 2.72 5.40 -12.12
N LYS A 145 3.23 6.63 -12.23
CA LYS A 145 4.21 6.98 -13.25
C LYS A 145 5.54 6.29 -12.98
N LEU A 146 6.16 5.77 -14.03
CA LEU A 146 7.49 5.18 -14.05
C LEU A 146 8.34 5.90 -15.10
N ASP A 147 9.65 6.04 -14.85
CA ASP A 147 10.63 6.52 -15.84
C ASP A 147 11.22 5.38 -16.71
#